data_AF-A0A816WFA5-F1
#
_entry.id   AF-A0A816WFA5-F1
#
_cell.length_a   1.000
_cell.length_b   1.000
_cell.length_c   1.000
_cell.angle_alpha   90.00
_cell.angle_beta   90.00
_cell.angle_gamma   90.00
#
_symmetry.space_group_name_H-M   'P 1'
#
loop_
_entity.id
_entity.type
_entity.pdbx_description
1 polymer ?
#
loop_
_entity_poly.entity_id
_entity_poly.type
_entity_poly.pdbx_seq_one_letter_code
_entity_poly.pdbx_strand_id
1 'polypeptide(L)'
;MAGGGDAALQRRTGVWWDLNTCPVPDGFDPRRVRGCIESAVHKQMGHRSKVIIYAMGNLEYISSALLEEIASSGIVLIHAPCGGNDFKNLLREWSQLNPSSPATTVMLISRNYTMMMTVNEDEPLCICDICYDTFEICAEFITHLKSEEHIKELSGIVPRDSWYCKPMHFCHVCNYPGYDEYNMLLHNQSEDHCRKLDESRKRLISLPRETSLTSYVLNESNKTFLSRKKRKDKLY
;
A
#
# COMPACT_ATOMS: atom_id res chain seq x y z
N MET A 1 49.34 -34.92 13.10
CA MET A 1 48.83 -34.85 11.71
C MET A 1 47.45 -35.50 11.67
N ALA A 2 46.54 -34.91 10.90
CA ALA A 2 45.10 -35.18 10.79
C ALA A 2 44.28 -34.63 11.99
N GLY A 3 43.57 -33.50 11.92
CA GLY A 3 42.96 -32.84 10.76
C GLY A 3 41.46 -33.11 10.71
N GLY A 4 40.75 -32.84 11.80
CA GLY A 4 39.29 -32.74 11.83
C GLY A 4 38.94 -31.25 11.78
N GLY A 5 38.95 -30.70 10.57
CA GLY A 5 38.62 -29.29 10.36
C GLY A 5 37.19 -29.01 10.77
N ASP A 6 37.04 -28.06 11.69
CA ASP A 6 35.78 -27.38 11.96
C ASP A 6 35.05 -27.13 10.63
N ALA A 7 33.88 -27.74 10.48
CA ALA A 7 32.84 -27.17 9.65
C ALA A 7 32.37 -25.89 10.36
N ALA A 8 33.24 -24.89 10.42
CA ALA A 8 32.95 -23.58 10.97
C ALA A 8 31.73 -23.07 10.21
N LEU A 9 30.66 -22.81 10.96
CA LEU A 9 29.40 -22.25 10.48
C LEU A 9 29.73 -20.97 9.68
N GLN A 10 29.92 -21.11 8.37
CA GLN A 10 30.49 -20.04 7.56
C GLN A 10 29.40 -19.00 7.37
N ARG A 11 29.47 -17.92 8.15
CA ARG A 11 28.48 -16.84 8.12
C ARG A 11 28.34 -16.30 6.69
N ARG A 12 27.12 -16.18 6.20
CA ARG A 12 26.84 -15.72 4.84
C ARG A 12 26.07 -14.41 4.88
N THR A 13 26.46 -13.48 4.02
CA THR A 13 25.75 -12.22 3.84
C THR A 13 25.29 -12.12 2.39
N GLY A 14 23.97 -12.05 2.18
CA GLY A 14 23.37 -11.71 0.90
C GLY A 14 23.16 -10.20 0.83
N VAL A 15 23.83 -9.53 -0.10
CA VAL A 15 23.63 -8.10 -0.36
C VAL A 15 22.79 -7.94 -1.61
N TRP A 16 21.69 -7.23 -1.50
CA TRP A 16 20.79 -6.92 -2.61
C TRP A 16 20.90 -5.44 -2.91
N TRP A 17 21.38 -5.12 -4.10
CA TRP A 17 21.67 -3.76 -4.55
C TRP A 17 20.72 -3.37 -5.67
N ASP A 18 19.86 -2.40 -5.39
CA ASP A 18 18.88 -1.87 -6.34
C ASP A 18 19.53 -0.81 -7.24
N LEU A 19 19.82 -1.20 -8.48
CA LEU A 19 20.42 -0.32 -9.49
C LEU A 19 19.47 0.79 -9.95
N ASN A 20 18.15 0.58 -9.86
CA ASN A 20 17.18 1.58 -10.30
C ASN A 20 17.22 2.81 -9.40
N THR A 21 17.35 2.59 -8.09
CA THR A 21 17.37 3.69 -7.11
C THR A 21 18.75 4.04 -6.59
N CYS A 22 19.72 3.12 -6.66
CA CYS A 22 21.10 3.34 -6.24
C CYS A 22 22.08 3.00 -7.38
N PRO A 23 22.07 3.73 -8.51
CA PRO A 23 23.00 3.47 -9.60
C PRO A 23 24.45 3.75 -9.20
N VAL A 24 25.39 3.26 -10.00
CA VAL A 24 26.81 3.63 -9.85
C VAL A 24 26.94 5.15 -10.05
N PRO A 25 27.60 5.88 -9.13
CA PRO A 25 27.80 7.31 -9.28
C PRO A 25 28.62 7.67 -10.52
N ASP A 26 28.33 8.82 -11.12
CA ASP A 26 29.08 9.31 -12.29
C ASP A 26 30.58 9.39 -12.01
N GLY A 27 31.38 8.90 -12.96
CA GLY A 27 32.84 8.87 -12.85
C GLY A 27 33.40 7.85 -11.86
N PHE A 28 32.56 7.04 -11.21
CA PHE A 28 33.00 5.93 -10.36
C PHE A 28 33.21 4.67 -11.19
N ASP A 29 34.34 3.97 -10.99
CA ASP A 29 34.63 2.70 -11.64
C ASP A 29 33.70 1.59 -11.10
N PRO A 30 32.78 1.04 -11.93
CA PRO A 30 31.83 0.02 -11.48
C PRO A 30 32.49 -1.23 -10.93
N ARG A 31 33.71 -1.56 -11.38
CA ARG A 31 34.46 -2.76 -10.97
C ARG A 31 34.90 -2.68 -9.51
N ARG A 32 34.96 -1.46 -8.95
CA ARG A 32 35.34 -1.21 -7.55
C ARG A 32 34.18 -1.35 -6.57
N VAL A 33 32.93 -1.32 -7.06
CA VAL A 33 31.73 -1.36 -6.20
C VAL A 33 31.73 -2.58 -5.29
N ARG A 34 32.09 -3.77 -5.83
CA ARG A 34 32.17 -5.01 -5.05
C ARG A 34 33.06 -4.88 -3.83
N GLY A 35 34.30 -4.39 -4.01
CA GLY A 35 35.26 -4.22 -2.93
C GLY A 35 34.79 -3.20 -1.88
N CYS A 36 34.13 -2.12 -2.32
CA CYS A 36 33.53 -1.14 -1.41
C CYS A 36 32.42 -1.75 -0.56
N ILE A 37 31.50 -2.51 -1.18
CA ILE A 37 30.41 -3.19 -0.47
C ILE A 37 30.97 -4.21 0.52
N GLU A 38 31.86 -5.10 0.09
CA GLU A 38 32.45 -6.11 0.98
C GLU A 38 33.17 -5.49 2.18
N SER A 39 33.95 -4.43 1.95
CA SER A 39 34.63 -3.70 3.02
C SER A 39 33.65 -3.09 4.01
N ALA A 40 32.57 -2.47 3.52
CA ALA A 40 31.52 -1.90 4.37
C ALA A 40 30.80 -2.98 5.18
N VAL A 41 30.45 -4.11 4.56
CA VAL A 41 29.82 -5.26 5.22
C VAL A 41 30.72 -5.80 6.33
N HIS A 42 31.99 -6.09 6.05
CA HIS A 42 32.90 -6.63 7.07
C HIS A 42 33.12 -5.64 8.23
N LYS A 43 33.18 -4.34 7.94
CA LYS A 43 33.27 -3.30 8.97
C LYS A 43 32.01 -3.27 9.86
N GLN A 44 30.83 -3.35 9.26
CA GLN A 44 29.56 -3.33 9.98
C GLN A 44 29.34 -4.58 10.84
N MET A 45 29.71 -5.75 10.31
CA MET A 45 29.47 -7.03 10.98
C MET A 45 30.51 -7.35 12.05
N GLY A 46 31.66 -6.67 12.05
CA GLY A 46 32.76 -6.92 12.99
C GLY A 46 33.46 -8.28 12.82
N HIS A 47 33.13 -9.02 11.77
CA HIS A 47 33.73 -10.30 11.43
C HIS A 47 33.72 -10.52 9.91
N ARG A 48 34.57 -11.43 9.42
CA ARG A 48 34.50 -11.87 8.03
C ARG A 48 33.30 -12.78 7.81
N SER A 49 32.58 -12.55 6.72
CA SER A 49 31.51 -13.41 6.22
C SER A 49 31.72 -13.63 4.72
N LYS A 50 31.17 -14.72 4.19
CA LYS A 50 31.08 -14.93 2.75
C LYS A 50 29.99 -14.00 2.21
N VAL A 51 30.39 -13.01 1.42
CA VAL A 51 29.48 -12.01 0.84
C VAL A 51 29.11 -12.44 -0.58
N ILE A 52 27.80 -12.51 -0.85
CA ILE A 52 27.25 -12.69 -2.19
C ILE A 52 26.45 -11.43 -2.51
N ILE A 53 26.73 -10.81 -3.65
CA ILE A 53 26.12 -9.54 -4.04
C ILE A 53 25.27 -9.77 -5.29
N TYR A 54 24.00 -9.37 -5.19
CA TYR A 54 23.02 -9.37 -6.26
C TYR A 54 22.71 -7.92 -6.62
N ALA A 55 22.98 -7.53 -7.86
CA ALA A 55 22.56 -6.25 -8.40
C ALA A 55 21.28 -6.46 -9.22
N MET A 56 20.21 -5.79 -8.80
CA MET A 56 18.86 -5.97 -9.31
C MET A 56 18.30 -4.66 -9.87
N GLY A 57 17.48 -4.73 -10.91
CA GLY A 57 16.79 -3.58 -11.47
C GLY A 57 16.19 -3.87 -12.84
N ASN A 58 15.63 -2.85 -13.48
CA ASN A 58 15.24 -2.95 -14.88
C ASN A 58 16.49 -2.78 -15.75
N LEU A 59 17.19 -3.90 -15.98
CA LEU A 59 18.45 -3.93 -16.72
C LEU A 59 18.32 -3.48 -18.19
N GLU A 60 17.10 -3.43 -18.76
CA GLU A 60 16.88 -2.90 -20.12
C GLU A 60 17.18 -1.39 -20.21
N TYR A 61 17.12 -0.67 -19.08
CA TYR A 61 17.42 0.75 -18.99
C TYR A 61 18.86 1.06 -18.57
N ILE A 62 19.71 0.03 -18.45
CA ILE A 62 21.12 0.15 -18.03
C ILE A 62 22.01 -0.24 -19.22
N SER A 63 23.07 0.53 -19.47
CA SER A 63 23.96 0.25 -20.60
C SER A 63 24.65 -1.11 -20.46
N SER A 64 24.78 -1.84 -21.57
CA SER A 64 25.45 -3.15 -21.59
C SER A 64 26.89 -3.09 -21.06
N ALA A 65 27.62 -2.03 -21.41
CA ALA A 65 28.99 -1.81 -20.92
C ALA A 65 29.03 -1.74 -19.37
N LEU A 66 28.11 -1.01 -18.75
CA LEU A 66 28.04 -0.93 -17.29
C LEU A 66 27.68 -2.29 -16.65
N LEU A 67 26.74 -3.02 -17.25
CA LEU A 67 26.36 -4.35 -16.79
C LEU A 67 27.53 -5.33 -16.88
N GLU A 68 28.28 -5.32 -17.98
CA GLU A 68 29.49 -6.12 -18.17
C GLU A 68 30.56 -5.81 -17.13
N GLU A 69 30.79 -4.53 -16.83
CA GLU A 69 31.75 -4.12 -15.80
C GLU A 69 31.34 -4.58 -14.40
N ILE A 70 30.05 -4.44 -14.04
CA ILE A 70 29.51 -4.94 -12.77
C ILE A 70 29.67 -6.47 -12.71
N ALA A 71 29.24 -7.18 -13.76
CA ALA A 71 29.31 -8.64 -13.80
C ALA A 71 30.75 -9.17 -13.76
N SER A 72 31.70 -8.49 -14.42
CA SER A 72 33.12 -8.86 -14.43
C SER A 72 33.76 -8.86 -13.03
N SER A 73 33.19 -8.10 -12.10
CA SER A 73 33.62 -8.09 -10.70
C SER A 73 33.12 -9.31 -9.91
N GLY A 74 32.23 -10.13 -10.45
CA GLY A 74 31.60 -11.25 -9.77
C GLY A 74 30.34 -10.87 -8.97
N ILE A 75 29.71 -9.74 -9.32
CA ILE A 75 28.35 -9.39 -8.85
C ILE A 75 27.34 -10.09 -9.76
N VAL A 76 26.32 -10.72 -9.16
CA VAL A 76 25.25 -11.39 -9.90
C VAL A 76 24.23 -10.36 -10.36
N LEU A 77 24.00 -10.26 -11.66
CA LEU A 77 22.95 -9.39 -12.22
C LEU A 77 21.60 -10.12 -12.23
N ILE A 78 20.55 -9.45 -11.77
CA ILE A 78 19.18 -9.96 -11.78
C ILE A 78 18.27 -8.94 -12.46
N HIS A 79 17.57 -9.36 -13.51
CA HIS A 79 16.55 -8.52 -14.13
C HIS A 79 15.26 -8.56 -13.30
N ALA A 80 14.90 -7.40 -12.76
CA ALA A 80 13.78 -7.19 -11.84
C ALA A 80 13.01 -5.91 -12.23
N PRO A 81 12.24 -5.94 -13.35
CA PRO A 81 11.57 -4.76 -13.89
C PRO A 81 10.45 -4.23 -12.98
N CYS A 82 9.89 -5.06 -12.09
CA CYS A 82 8.83 -4.71 -11.15
C CYS A 82 9.37 -4.32 -9.75
N GLY A 83 10.69 -4.12 -9.61
CA GLY A 83 11.32 -3.60 -8.40
C GLY A 83 11.01 -4.43 -7.15
N GLY A 84 10.28 -3.84 -6.20
CA GLY A 84 9.97 -4.47 -4.91
C GLY A 84 9.16 -5.78 -5.02
N ASN A 85 8.30 -5.92 -6.03
CA ASN A 85 7.52 -7.14 -6.20
C ASN A 85 8.38 -8.33 -6.66
N ASP A 86 9.37 -8.06 -7.52
CA ASP A 86 10.34 -9.09 -7.93
C ASP A 86 11.29 -9.42 -6.78
N PHE A 87 11.74 -8.41 -6.04
CA PHE A 87 12.59 -8.59 -4.87
C PHE A 87 11.95 -9.48 -3.80
N LYS A 88 10.63 -9.34 -3.53
CA LYS A 88 9.87 -10.26 -2.65
C LYS A 88 10.08 -11.73 -3.06
N ASN A 89 9.85 -12.03 -4.33
CA ASN A 89 9.95 -13.40 -4.85
C ASN A 89 11.39 -13.91 -4.79
N LEU A 90 12.35 -13.09 -5.20
CA LEU A 90 13.77 -13.41 -5.19
C LEU A 90 14.29 -13.68 -3.77
N LEU A 91 13.87 -12.86 -2.80
CA LEU A 91 14.26 -13.02 -1.39
C LEU A 91 13.68 -14.31 -0.80
N ARG A 92 12.41 -14.62 -1.11
CA ARG A 92 11.75 -15.87 -0.69
C ARG A 92 12.41 -17.11 -1.29
N GLU A 93 12.77 -17.08 -2.58
CA GLU A 93 13.50 -18.19 -3.21
C GLU A 93 14.90 -18.34 -2.60
N TRP A 94 15.58 -17.22 -2.36
CA TRP A 94 16.90 -17.23 -1.75
C TRP A 94 16.87 -17.79 -0.33
N SER A 95 15.85 -17.48 0.48
CA SER A 95 15.70 -18.00 1.83
C SER A 95 15.42 -19.51 1.84
N GLN A 96 14.63 -20.01 0.89
CA GLN A 96 14.38 -21.44 0.73
C GLN A 96 15.64 -22.24 0.33
N LEU A 97 16.48 -21.66 -0.55
CA LEU A 97 17.73 -22.27 -0.98
C LEU A 97 18.87 -22.12 0.05
N ASN A 98 18.72 -21.20 0.99
CA ASN A 98 19.66 -20.99 2.09
C ASN A 98 18.91 -21.15 3.43
N PRO A 99 18.43 -22.37 3.74
CA PRO A 99 17.61 -22.61 4.92
C PRO A 99 18.37 -22.17 6.17
N SER A 100 17.66 -21.44 7.03
CA SER A 100 18.09 -20.67 8.20
C SER A 100 19.25 -21.30 8.98
N SER A 101 20.47 -21.12 8.48
CA SER A 101 21.65 -21.20 9.31
C SER A 101 21.62 -19.96 10.21
N PRO A 102 21.85 -20.07 11.52
CA PRO A 102 21.75 -18.95 12.47
C PRO A 102 22.76 -17.81 12.20
N ALA A 103 23.53 -17.86 11.11
CA ALA A 103 24.51 -16.86 10.72
C ALA A 103 24.30 -16.31 9.29
N THR A 104 23.04 -16.20 8.86
CA THR A 104 22.67 -15.65 7.56
C THR A 104 22.16 -14.22 7.75
N THR A 105 22.77 -13.26 7.05
CA THR A 105 22.38 -11.85 7.09
C THR A 105 21.97 -11.37 5.70
N VAL A 106 20.86 -10.65 5.62
CA VAL A 106 20.42 -9.97 4.39
C VAL A 106 20.67 -8.48 4.57
N MET A 107 21.28 -7.84 3.56
CA MET A 107 21.46 -6.39 3.50
C MET A 107 20.87 -5.87 2.21
N LEU A 108 20.11 -4.78 2.30
CA LEU A 108 19.47 -4.12 1.17
C LEU A 108 20.09 -2.73 0.95
N ILE A 109 20.49 -2.43 -0.28
CA ILE A 109 20.95 -1.11 -0.72
C ILE A 109 19.92 -0.59 -1.71
N SER A 110 18.94 0.18 -1.23
CA SER A 110 17.88 0.79 -2.03
C SER A 110 17.43 2.11 -1.42
N ARG A 111 16.99 3.06 -2.26
CA ARG A 111 16.25 4.26 -1.82
C ARG A 111 14.73 4.07 -1.94
N ASN A 112 14.27 2.90 -2.36
CA ASN A 112 12.86 2.56 -2.39
C ASN A 112 12.42 1.97 -1.05
N TYR A 113 11.74 2.78 -0.23
CA TYR A 113 11.24 2.34 1.07
C TYR A 113 10.22 1.20 0.98
N THR A 114 9.52 1.03 -0.15
CA THR A 114 8.59 -0.10 -0.32
C THR A 114 9.33 -1.43 -0.35
N MET A 115 10.59 -1.47 -0.78
CA MET A 115 11.47 -2.65 -0.70
C MET A 115 11.90 -2.99 0.73
N MET A 116 11.83 -2.05 1.67
CA MET A 116 12.08 -2.35 3.09
C MET A 116 10.89 -3.08 3.70
N MET A 117 9.66 -2.71 3.29
CA MET A 117 8.43 -3.38 3.74
C MET A 117 8.38 -4.85 3.30
N THR A 118 9.15 -5.25 2.29
CA THR A 118 9.18 -6.62 1.77
C THR A 118 10.12 -7.56 2.52
N VAL A 119 10.98 -7.05 3.38
CA VAL A 119 11.93 -7.84 4.21
C VAL A 119 11.29 -8.22 5.55
N ASN A 120 10.24 -7.50 5.96
CA ASN A 120 9.38 -7.92 7.05
C ASN A 120 8.36 -8.90 6.48
N GLU A 121 8.38 -10.16 6.95
CA GLU A 121 7.42 -11.19 6.51
C GLU A 121 6.00 -10.96 7.06
N ASP A 122 5.78 -9.93 7.87
CA ASP A 122 4.48 -9.52 8.37
C ASP A 122 4.02 -8.27 7.61
N GLU A 123 3.42 -8.45 6.43
CA GLU A 123 2.65 -7.36 5.83
C GLU A 123 1.31 -7.21 6.58
N PRO A 124 0.90 -5.99 6.96
CA PRO A 124 -0.45 -5.77 7.40
C PRO A 124 -1.40 -6.08 6.24
N LEU A 125 -2.38 -6.96 6.47
CA LEU A 125 -3.39 -7.34 5.47
C LEU A 125 -4.16 -6.12 4.92
N CYS A 126 -4.22 -5.02 5.66
CA CYS A 126 -4.96 -3.81 5.29
C CYS A 126 -4.24 -2.53 5.75
N ILE A 127 -4.33 -1.46 4.96
CA ILE A 127 -3.72 -0.14 5.23
C ILE A 127 -4.80 0.94 5.09
N CYS A 128 -4.81 1.90 6.02
CA CYS A 128 -5.63 3.11 5.95
C CYS A 128 -4.77 4.34 5.68
N ASP A 129 -4.78 4.87 4.46
CA ASP A 129 -3.98 6.05 4.10
C ASP A 129 -4.47 7.36 4.73
N ILE A 130 -5.74 7.41 5.14
CA ILE A 130 -6.33 8.61 5.77
C ILE A 130 -5.81 8.77 7.20
N CYS A 131 -5.70 7.67 7.92
CA CYS A 131 -5.25 7.66 9.32
C CYS A 131 -3.77 7.29 9.46
N TYR A 132 -3.12 6.87 8.36
CA TYR A 132 -1.76 6.32 8.35
C TYR A 132 -1.59 5.10 9.27
N ASP A 133 -2.65 4.30 9.40
CA ASP A 133 -2.70 3.11 10.25
C ASP A 133 -2.58 1.83 9.42
N THR A 134 -2.01 0.80 10.03
CA THR A 134 -1.81 -0.54 9.42
C THR A 134 -2.44 -1.63 10.28
N PHE A 135 -3.08 -2.61 9.63
CA PHE A 135 -3.84 -3.67 10.30
C PHE A 135 -3.47 -5.05 9.78
N GLU A 136 -3.16 -5.96 10.68
CA GLU A 136 -2.88 -7.36 10.36
C GLU A 136 -4.17 -8.19 10.20
N ILE A 137 -5.31 -7.70 10.68
CA ILE A 137 -6.60 -8.41 10.66
C ILE A 137 -7.66 -7.56 9.94
N CYS A 138 -8.26 -8.08 8.87
CA CYS A 138 -9.27 -7.35 8.09
C CYS A 138 -10.50 -6.92 8.91
N ALA A 139 -10.90 -7.71 9.91
CA ALA A 139 -12.03 -7.35 10.78
C ALA A 139 -11.73 -6.11 11.62
N GLU A 140 -10.50 -5.96 12.11
CA GLU A 140 -10.05 -4.77 12.83
C GLU A 140 -9.99 -3.56 11.91
N PHE A 141 -9.48 -3.73 10.69
CA PHE A 141 -9.49 -2.68 9.67
C PHE A 141 -10.91 -2.20 9.33
N ILE A 142 -11.86 -3.12 9.10
CA ILE A 142 -13.26 -2.76 8.84
C ILE A 142 -13.87 -2.04 10.04
N THR A 143 -13.51 -2.44 11.26
CA THR A 143 -13.96 -1.78 12.49
C THR A 143 -13.37 -0.37 12.59
N HIS A 144 -12.08 -0.21 12.26
CA HIS A 144 -11.41 1.08 12.16
C HIS A 144 -12.09 2.02 11.16
N LEU A 145 -12.37 1.56 9.93
CA LEU A 145 -13.05 2.39 8.91
C LEU A 145 -14.44 2.89 9.36
N LYS A 146 -15.04 2.23 10.36
CA LYS A 146 -16.35 2.57 10.93
C LYS A 146 -16.26 3.39 12.23
N SER A 147 -15.06 3.64 12.74
CA SER A 147 -14.84 4.31 14.01
C SER A 147 -15.05 5.82 13.91
N GLU A 148 -15.36 6.47 15.04
CA GLU A 148 -15.53 7.93 15.08
C GLU A 148 -14.22 8.66 14.79
N GLU A 149 -13.09 8.07 15.19
CA GLU A 149 -11.74 8.58 14.94
C GLU A 149 -11.45 8.63 13.45
N HIS A 150 -11.69 7.53 12.72
CA HIS A 150 -11.51 7.49 11.27
C HIS A 150 -12.43 8.50 10.56
N ILE A 151 -13.71 8.56 10.95
CA ILE A 151 -14.67 9.51 10.38
C ILE A 151 -14.22 10.96 10.61
N LYS A 152 -13.61 11.26 11.75
CA LYS A 152 -13.08 12.59 12.05
C LYS A 152 -11.91 12.98 11.14
N GLU A 153 -10.96 12.07 10.93
CA GLU A 153 -9.84 12.30 9.99
C GLU A 153 -10.35 12.44 8.56
N LEU A 154 -11.27 11.57 8.13
CA LEU A 154 -11.94 11.67 6.82
C LEU A 154 -12.65 13.02 6.66
N SER A 155 -13.33 13.51 7.70
CA SER A 155 -14.00 14.83 7.68
C SER A 155 -13.02 15.98 7.46
N GLY A 156 -11.76 15.83 7.85
CA GLY A 156 -10.70 16.83 7.64
C GLY A 156 -10.29 17.00 6.18
N ILE A 157 -10.51 15.98 5.34
CA ILE A 157 -10.01 15.95 3.96
C ILE A 157 -11.11 16.08 2.89
N VAL A 158 -12.38 15.91 3.25
CA VAL A 158 -13.49 16.03 2.29
C VAL A 158 -13.70 17.49 1.86
N PRO A 159 -14.11 17.73 0.59
CA PRO A 159 -14.48 19.06 0.13
C PRO A 159 -15.58 19.71 0.97
N ARG A 160 -15.43 21.01 1.25
CA ARG A 160 -16.36 21.79 2.08
C ARG A 160 -16.96 22.94 1.29
N ASP A 161 -18.19 23.29 1.63
CA ASP A 161 -18.82 24.50 1.12
C ASP A 161 -18.09 25.76 1.61
N SER A 162 -18.15 26.83 0.83
CA SER A 162 -17.39 28.06 1.10
C SER A 162 -18.04 28.98 2.14
N TRP A 163 -19.26 28.71 2.61
CA TRP A 163 -20.05 29.65 3.42
C TRP A 163 -20.27 29.19 4.86
N TYR A 164 -20.50 27.90 5.06
CA TYR A 164 -20.79 27.27 6.34
C TYR A 164 -19.73 26.25 6.75
N CYS A 165 -18.72 26.02 5.90
CA CYS A 165 -17.64 25.06 6.12
C CYS A 165 -18.18 23.66 6.41
N LYS A 166 -19.34 23.29 5.82
CA LYS A 166 -19.90 21.94 5.95
C LYS A 166 -19.40 21.07 4.80
N PRO A 167 -19.28 19.75 5.01
CA PRO A 167 -18.99 18.82 3.92
C PRO A 167 -20.00 18.99 2.79
N MET A 168 -19.53 19.09 1.54
CA MET A 168 -20.42 19.22 0.39
C MET A 168 -21.34 18.01 0.22
N HIS A 169 -20.87 16.83 0.63
CA HIS A 169 -21.63 15.59 0.62
C HIS A 169 -21.65 14.97 2.01
N PHE A 170 -22.84 14.67 2.54
CA PHE A 170 -22.99 14.16 3.89
C PHE A 170 -24.23 13.27 4.06
N CYS A 171 -24.03 12.11 4.66
CA CYS A 171 -25.09 11.19 5.03
C CYS A 171 -25.45 11.33 6.52
N HIS A 172 -26.63 11.86 6.80
CA HIS A 172 -27.14 12.05 8.17
C HIS A 172 -27.53 10.73 8.87
N VAL A 173 -27.88 9.70 8.10
CA VAL A 173 -28.25 8.37 8.64
C VAL A 173 -27.02 7.68 9.24
N CYS A 174 -25.87 7.83 8.59
CA CYS A 174 -24.63 7.17 8.95
C CYS A 174 -23.62 8.09 9.64
N ASN A 175 -23.91 9.40 9.73
CA ASN A 175 -22.96 10.44 10.14
C ASN A 175 -21.67 10.38 9.31
N TYR A 176 -21.80 10.21 7.99
CA TYR A 176 -20.68 9.91 7.09
C TYR A 176 -20.44 11.04 6.07
N PRO A 177 -19.25 11.67 6.06
CA PRO A 177 -18.87 12.64 5.05
C PRO A 177 -18.41 11.97 3.76
N GLY A 178 -18.94 12.42 2.62
CA GLY A 178 -18.55 11.97 1.29
C GLY A 178 -17.57 12.92 0.62
N TYR A 179 -16.64 12.36 -0.15
CA TYR A 179 -15.70 13.17 -0.93
C TYR A 179 -16.37 13.83 -2.14
N ASP A 180 -17.15 13.05 -2.89
CA ASP A 180 -17.91 13.48 -4.06
C ASP A 180 -19.27 12.77 -4.14
N GLU A 181 -20.04 13.08 -5.19
CA GLU A 181 -21.34 12.49 -5.45
C GLU A 181 -21.26 10.96 -5.68
N TYR A 182 -20.19 10.48 -6.30
CA TYR A 182 -20.00 9.05 -6.60
C TYR A 182 -19.74 8.24 -5.33
N ASN A 183 -18.89 8.73 -4.43
CA ASN A 183 -18.63 8.12 -3.13
C ASN A 183 -19.92 8.07 -2.28
N MET A 184 -20.77 9.10 -2.38
CA MET A 184 -22.09 9.05 -1.75
C MET A 184 -23.05 8.06 -2.38
N LEU A 185 -23.02 7.92 -3.70
CA LEU A 185 -23.83 6.91 -4.38
C LEU A 185 -23.44 5.50 -3.89
N LEU A 186 -22.15 5.19 -3.84
CA LEU A 186 -21.66 3.91 -3.33
C LEU A 186 -22.02 3.69 -1.86
N HIS A 187 -21.82 4.70 -1.01
CA HIS A 187 -22.21 4.64 0.40
C HIS A 187 -23.71 4.34 0.56
N ASN A 188 -24.57 5.03 -0.18
CA ASN A 188 -26.02 4.87 -0.09
C ASN A 188 -26.50 3.51 -0.59
N GLN A 189 -25.73 2.85 -1.45
CA GLN A 189 -25.99 1.49 -1.92
C GLN A 189 -25.44 0.39 -1.00
N SER A 190 -24.65 0.76 0.02
CA SER A 190 -24.07 -0.21 0.95
C SER A 190 -25.13 -0.88 1.83
N GLU A 191 -24.90 -2.15 2.17
CA GLU A 191 -25.76 -2.92 3.07
C GLU A 191 -25.88 -2.26 4.45
N ASP A 192 -24.78 -1.70 4.96
CA ASP A 192 -24.74 -1.00 6.24
C ASP A 192 -25.62 0.25 6.26
N HIS A 193 -25.61 1.05 5.18
CA HIS A 193 -26.50 2.19 5.04
C HIS A 193 -27.95 1.73 5.01
N CYS A 194 -28.28 0.74 4.18
CA CYS A 194 -29.64 0.20 4.05
C CYS A 194 -30.17 -0.29 5.41
N ARG A 195 -29.35 -1.04 6.16
CA ARG A 195 -29.70 -1.52 7.50
C ARG A 195 -29.96 -0.37 8.48
N LYS A 196 -29.06 0.63 8.56
CA LYS A 196 -29.23 1.79 9.46
C LYS A 196 -30.46 2.64 9.09
N LEU A 197 -30.76 2.75 7.79
CA LEU A 197 -31.93 3.46 7.29
C LEU A 197 -33.22 2.75 7.72
N ASP A 198 -33.28 1.43 7.57
CA ASP A 198 -34.43 0.62 7.97
C ASP A 198 -34.64 0.62 9.49
N GLU A 199 -33.57 0.53 10.29
CA GLU A 199 -33.63 0.69 11.74
C GLU A 199 -34.18 2.07 12.15
N SER A 200 -33.73 3.13 11.46
CA SER A 200 -34.20 4.49 11.72
C SER A 200 -35.68 4.66 11.37
N ARG A 201 -36.15 4.06 10.27
CA ARG A 201 -37.57 4.02 9.90
C ARG A 201 -38.41 3.26 10.91
N LYS A 202 -37.94 2.10 11.38
CA LYS A 202 -38.63 1.31 12.41
C LYS A 202 -38.76 2.09 13.72
N ARG A 203 -37.70 2.80 14.15
CA ARG A 203 -37.74 3.67 15.33
C ARG A 203 -38.83 4.74 15.21
N LEU A 204 -38.93 5.40 14.05
CA LEU A 204 -39.95 6.43 13.80
C LEU A 204 -41.38 5.86 13.82
N ILE A 205 -41.59 4.63 13.32
CA ILE A 205 -42.89 3.97 13.33
C ILE A 205 -43.28 3.48 14.73
N SER A 206 -42.29 3.11 15.56
CA SER A 206 -42.49 2.65 16.94
C SER A 206 -42.72 3.77 17.97
N LEU A 207 -42.54 5.04 17.58
CA LEU A 207 -42.84 6.18 18.45
C LEU A 207 -44.37 6.29 18.65
N PRO A 208 -44.86 6.44 19.90
CA PRO A 208 -46.27 6.71 20.15
C PRO A 208 -46.71 7.95 19.37
N ARG A 209 -47.85 7.88 18.68
CA ARG A 209 -48.51 9.05 18.11
C ARG A 209 -48.99 9.95 19.26
N GLU A 210 -48.14 10.84 19.73
CA GLU A 210 -48.64 12.05 20.38
C GLU A 210 -48.92 13.13 19.33
N THR A 211 -50.02 13.82 19.58
CA THR A 211 -50.86 14.53 18.63
C THR A 211 -50.24 15.80 18.04
N SER A 212 -50.37 15.92 16.70
CA SER A 212 -50.50 17.13 15.89
C SER A 212 -50.19 18.50 16.54
N LEU A 213 -49.26 19.27 15.97
CA LEU A 213 -49.60 20.53 15.28
C LEU A 213 -48.44 21.12 14.46
N THR A 214 -48.81 21.60 13.28
CA THR A 214 -48.15 22.57 12.37
C THR A 214 -47.04 22.11 11.43
N SER A 215 -47.46 22.04 10.17
CA SER A 215 -46.73 22.07 8.90
C SER A 215 -45.63 23.13 8.81
N TYR A 216 -44.45 22.76 8.29
CA TYR A 216 -43.65 23.66 7.44
C TYR A 216 -42.96 22.87 6.31
N VAL A 217 -43.54 23.05 5.12
CA VAL A 217 -42.89 23.24 3.80
C VAL A 217 -42.04 22.08 3.26
N LEU A 218 -42.69 21.27 2.42
CA LEU A 218 -42.09 20.73 1.21
C LEU A 218 -41.58 21.91 0.37
N ASN A 219 -40.28 21.95 0.06
CA ASN A 219 -39.81 22.76 -1.06
C ASN A 219 -39.23 21.83 -2.12
N GLU A 220 -39.95 21.78 -3.24
CA GLU A 220 -39.56 21.16 -4.49
C GLU A 220 -38.27 21.78 -5.00
N SER A 221 -37.32 20.96 -5.43
CA SER A 221 -36.39 21.31 -6.51
C SER A 221 -35.69 20.04 -7.00
N ASN A 222 -35.70 19.86 -8.33
CA ASN A 222 -34.96 18.87 -9.12
C ASN A 222 -35.71 17.60 -9.53
N LYS A 223 -36.91 17.79 -10.11
CA LYS A 223 -37.30 17.00 -11.30
C LYS A 223 -36.90 17.77 -12.55
N THR A 224 -35.82 17.35 -13.19
CA THR A 224 -35.73 17.29 -14.67
C THR A 224 -34.42 16.60 -15.04
N PHE A 225 -34.49 15.43 -15.68
CA PHE A 225 -33.81 15.21 -16.96
C PHE A 225 -34.45 14.03 -17.72
N LEU A 226 -35.27 14.41 -18.69
CA LEU A 226 -35.57 13.81 -19.99
C LEU A 226 -35.24 12.31 -20.22
N SER A 227 -36.29 11.54 -20.54
CA SER A 227 -36.19 10.62 -21.70
C SER A 227 -37.47 10.67 -22.54
N ARG A 228 -37.28 10.92 -23.84
CA ARG A 228 -38.28 10.90 -24.91
C ARG A 228 -38.68 9.46 -25.25
N LYS A 229 -39.98 9.19 -25.48
CA LYS A 229 -40.46 8.60 -26.76
C LYS A 229 -41.99 8.48 -26.88
N LYS A 230 -42.52 9.22 -27.88
CA LYS A 230 -43.51 8.87 -28.93
C LYS A 230 -44.73 7.96 -28.60
N ARG A 231 -45.94 8.48 -28.83
CA ARG A 231 -46.88 8.19 -29.97
C ARG A 231 -48.24 8.88 -29.71
N LYS A 232 -48.78 9.65 -30.69
CA LYS A 232 -49.99 9.37 -31.52
C LYS A 232 -51.26 9.16 -30.67
N ASP A 233 -52.37 9.90 -30.76
CA ASP A 233 -53.26 10.20 -31.91
C ASP A 233 -54.16 11.41 -31.54
N LYS A 234 -54.41 12.39 -32.43
CA LYS A 234 -55.57 12.57 -33.36
C LYS A 234 -56.93 12.91 -32.69
N LEU A 235 -57.57 13.97 -33.25
CA LEU A 235 -59.02 14.30 -33.31
C LEU A 235 -59.60 15.05 -32.08
N TYR A 236 -60.35 16.16 -32.18
CA TYR A 236 -60.96 16.94 -33.27
C TYR A 236 -60.76 18.43 -33.01
#